data_AF-A0A375FKE4-F1
#
_entry.id   AF-A0A375FKE4-F1
#
_cell.length_a   1.000
_cell.length_b   1.000
_cell.length_c   1.000
_cell.angle_alpha   90.00
_cell.angle_beta   90.00
_cell.angle_gamma   90.00
#
_symmetry.space_group_name_H-M   'P 1'
#
loop_
_entity.id
_entity.type
_entity.pdbx_description
1 polymer ?
#
loop_
_entity_poly.entity_id
_entity_poly.type
_entity_poly.pdbx_seq_one_letter_code
_entity_poly.pdbx_strand_id
1 'polypeptide(L)'
;MASYQDGLLQKMVAATLSRDDVVLAFSASGRVPEMLASCEIAREYGARLVAVTALGSPLAARADVLLPVRTLETDFIFKPSASRYAMLMVLDVLATQCALLQQDQSKERLRRLKYVLDSHRGETSPGLGPDSRQPLGD
;
A
#
# COMPACT_ATOMS: atom_id res chain seq x y z
N MET A 1 -0.60 7.38 1.54
CA MET A 1 0.34 6.47 0.86
C MET A 1 0.50 7.00 -0.56
N ALA A 2 1.69 7.48 -0.90
CA ALA A 2 2.00 8.01 -2.24
C ALA A 2 2.92 7.01 -2.97
N SER A 3 2.76 6.86 -4.28
CA SER A 3 3.57 5.98 -5.12
C SER A 3 4.28 6.84 -6.18
N TYR A 4 5.60 6.66 -6.32
CA TYR A 4 6.41 7.42 -7.25
C TYR A 4 7.11 6.44 -8.20
N GLN A 5 6.93 6.62 -9.52
CA GLN A 5 7.52 5.74 -10.55
C GLN A 5 8.78 6.34 -11.18
N ASP A 6 9.02 7.64 -11.00
CA ASP A 6 10.20 8.35 -11.49
C ASP A 6 11.28 8.36 -10.40
N GLY A 7 12.48 7.90 -10.76
CA GLY A 7 13.63 7.81 -9.87
C GLY A 7 14.07 9.17 -9.31
N LEU A 8 13.92 10.28 -10.05
CA LEU A 8 14.23 11.61 -9.55
C LEU A 8 13.23 12.05 -8.47
N LEU A 9 11.93 11.87 -8.75
CA LEU A 9 10.87 12.17 -7.77
C LEU A 9 11.01 11.31 -6.51
N GLN A 10 11.35 10.02 -6.66
CA GLN A 10 11.62 9.15 -5.51
C GLN A 10 12.75 9.69 -4.63
N LYS A 11 13.86 10.17 -5.21
CA LYS A 11 14.97 10.77 -4.45
C LYS A 11 14.56 12.07 -3.76
N MET A 12 13.83 12.94 -4.46
CA MET A 12 13.36 14.20 -3.88
C MET A 12 12.47 13.96 -2.66
N VAL A 13 11.53 13.02 -2.76
CA VAL A 13 10.63 12.66 -1.65
C VAL A 13 11.41 11.96 -0.54
N ALA A 14 12.35 11.07 -0.86
CA ALA A 14 13.19 10.42 0.13
C ALA A 14 13.96 11.43 0.99
N ALA A 15 14.40 12.54 0.39
CA ALA A 15 15.11 13.61 1.10
C ALA A 15 14.21 14.44 2.04
N THR A 16 12.88 14.30 1.96
CA THR A 16 11.94 14.97 2.87
C THR A 16 11.48 14.07 4.03
N LEU A 17 11.93 12.81 4.06
CA LEU A 17 11.53 11.86 5.10
C LEU A 17 12.27 12.11 6.41
N SER A 18 11.76 11.49 7.47
CA SER A 18 12.28 11.59 8.83
C SER A 18 12.22 10.24 9.55
N ARG A 19 12.63 10.22 10.82
CA ARG A 19 12.60 9.01 11.67
C ARG A 19 11.18 8.49 11.96
N ASP A 20 10.17 9.33 11.77
CA ASP A 20 8.76 8.96 11.96
C ASP A 20 8.15 8.33 10.70
N ASP A 21 8.91 8.29 9.60
CA ASP A 21 8.46 7.76 8.31
C ASP A 21 8.94 6.32 8.06
N VAL A 22 8.15 5.59 7.28
CA VAL A 22 8.47 4.23 6.83
C VAL A 22 8.41 4.17 5.31
N VAL A 23 9.49 3.69 4.70
CA VAL A 23 9.58 3.38 3.28
C VAL A 23 9.30 1.90 3.06
N LEU A 24 8.33 1.62 2.19
CA LEU A 24 8.04 0.27 1.72
C LEU A 24 8.51 0.12 0.26
N ALA A 25 9.54 -0.68 0.03
CA ALA A 25 10.16 -0.87 -1.28
C ALA A 25 9.84 -2.25 -1.87
N PHE A 26 9.38 -2.29 -3.12
CA PHE A 26 9.07 -3.53 -3.85
C PHE A 26 9.99 -3.68 -5.06
N SER A 27 10.77 -4.78 -5.12
CA SER A 27 11.60 -5.07 -6.29
C SER A 27 11.85 -6.57 -6.43
N ALA A 28 11.55 -7.14 -7.59
CA ALA A 28 11.73 -8.58 -7.82
C ALA A 28 13.21 -8.97 -7.75
N SER A 29 14.06 -8.20 -8.45
CA SER A 29 15.50 -8.42 -8.50
C SER A 29 16.24 -7.80 -7.32
N GLY A 30 15.69 -6.73 -6.73
CA GLY A 30 16.34 -5.95 -5.67
C GLY A 30 17.59 -5.19 -6.13
N ARG A 31 17.69 -4.91 -7.44
CA ARG A 31 18.91 -4.36 -8.08
C ARG A 31 18.69 -3.04 -8.82
N VAL A 32 17.48 -2.49 -8.81
CA VAL A 32 17.15 -1.25 -9.54
C VAL A 32 17.95 -0.08 -8.96
N PRO A 33 18.93 0.50 -9.68
CA PRO A 33 19.87 1.47 -9.11
C PRO A 33 19.20 2.72 -8.53
N GLU A 34 18.19 3.26 -9.23
CA GLU A 34 17.46 4.45 -8.81
C GLU A 34 16.73 4.21 -7.49
N MET A 35 16.08 3.05 -7.36
CA MET A 35 15.40 2.64 -6.13
C MET A 35 16.38 2.45 -4.98
N LEU A 36 17.53 1.81 -5.24
CA LEU A 36 18.57 1.64 -4.23
C LEU A 36 19.07 3.01 -3.71
N ALA A 37 19.31 3.96 -4.63
CA ALA A 37 19.73 5.30 -4.27
C ALA A 37 18.66 6.03 -3.44
N SER A 38 17.39 5.96 -3.82
CA SER A 38 16.29 6.57 -3.04
C SER A 38 16.14 5.93 -1.66
N CYS A 39 16.29 4.61 -1.56
CA CYS A 39 16.25 3.91 -0.28
C CYS A 39 17.40 4.32 0.64
N GLU A 40 18.61 4.53 0.10
CA GLU A 40 19.73 5.02 0.90
C GLU A 40 19.51 6.43 1.40
N ILE A 41 19.04 7.34 0.54
CA ILE A 41 18.70 8.71 0.95
C ILE A 41 17.69 8.68 2.10
N ALA A 42 16.61 7.91 1.96
CA ALA A 42 15.59 7.79 3.02
C ALA A 42 16.20 7.31 4.36
N ARG A 43 17.11 6.34 4.31
CA ARG A 43 17.81 5.82 5.49
C ARG A 43 18.77 6.85 6.09
N GLU A 44 19.47 7.63 5.28
CA GLU A 44 20.33 8.73 5.75
C GLU A 44 19.52 9.78 6.55
N TYR A 45 18.29 10.05 6.14
CA TYR A 45 17.35 10.90 6.89
C TYR A 45 16.64 10.18 8.06
N GLY A 46 16.97 8.90 8.28
CA GLY A 46 16.54 8.11 9.44
C GLY A 46 15.20 7.39 9.28
N ALA A 47 14.60 7.40 8.09
CA ALA A 47 13.39 6.64 7.83
C ALA A 47 13.66 5.13 7.88
N ARG A 48 12.69 4.37 8.40
CA ARG A 48 12.78 2.90 8.40
C ARG A 48 12.48 2.34 7.01
N LEU A 49 13.25 1.34 6.60
CA LEU A 49 13.09 0.66 5.31
C LEU A 49 12.56 -0.77 5.50
N VAL A 50 11.38 -1.02 4.94
CA VAL A 50 10.82 -2.37 4.76
C VAL A 50 10.95 -2.75 3.29
N ALA A 51 11.61 -3.87 3.00
CA ALA A 51 11.83 -4.32 1.62
C ALA A 51 11.13 -5.64 1.32
N VAL A 52 10.40 -5.67 0.21
CA VAL A 52 9.82 -6.86 -0.40
C VAL A 52 10.64 -7.22 -1.63
N THR A 53 11.56 -8.17 -1.50
CA THR A 53 12.55 -8.44 -2.54
C THR A 53 13.21 -9.81 -2.44
N ALA A 54 14.04 -10.18 -3.42
CA ALA A 54 14.81 -11.41 -3.41
C ALA A 54 15.87 -11.42 -2.29
N LEU A 55 16.03 -12.57 -1.62
CA LEU A 55 17.07 -12.80 -0.62
C LEU A 55 18.47 -12.57 -1.21
N GLY A 56 19.34 -11.92 -0.44
CA GLY A 56 20.72 -11.64 -0.84
C GLY A 56 20.87 -10.56 -1.92
N SER A 57 19.78 -9.88 -2.29
CA SER A 57 19.85 -8.74 -3.21
C SER A 57 20.46 -7.49 -2.54
N PRO A 58 20.98 -6.52 -3.32
CA PRO A 58 21.42 -5.24 -2.79
C PRO A 58 20.35 -4.50 -1.98
N LEU A 59 19.07 -4.60 -2.38
CA LEU A 59 17.97 -4.01 -1.62
C LEU A 59 17.75 -4.73 -0.28
N ALA A 60 17.84 -6.07 -0.26
CA ALA A 60 17.71 -6.85 0.97
C ALA A 60 18.76 -6.48 2.01
N ALA A 61 20.00 -6.19 1.59
CA ALA A 61 21.09 -5.79 2.48
C ALA A 61 20.88 -4.40 3.15
N ARG A 62 19.97 -3.58 2.63
CA ARG A 62 19.68 -2.23 3.13
C ARG A 62 18.46 -2.18 4.05
N ALA A 63 17.64 -3.22 4.05
CA ALA A 63 16.35 -3.23 4.71
C ALA A 63 16.49 -3.42 6.22
N ASP A 64 15.72 -2.65 7.00
CA ASP A 64 15.55 -2.89 8.43
C ASP A 64 14.64 -4.10 8.67
N VAL A 65 13.63 -4.28 7.80
CA VAL A 65 12.76 -5.45 7.77
C VAL A 65 12.73 -6.00 6.35
N LEU A 66 13.15 -7.26 6.20
CA LEU A 66 13.11 -7.96 4.92
C LEU A 66 11.92 -8.92 4.87
N LEU A 67 11.10 -8.76 3.83
CA LEU A 67 10.07 -9.69 3.42
C LEU A 67 10.56 -10.41 2.16
N PRO A 68 11.21 -11.58 2.30
CA PRO A 68 11.84 -12.25 1.18
C PRO A 68 10.79 -12.84 0.24
N VAL A 69 10.90 -12.51 -1.04
CA VAL A 69 10.08 -13.10 -2.10
C VAL A 69 10.99 -13.92 -3.02
N ARG A 70 10.76 -15.23 -3.06
CA ARG A 70 11.40 -16.14 -4.01
C ARG A 70 10.41 -16.46 -5.11
N THR A 71 10.74 -16.08 -6.34
CA THR A 71 9.90 -16.35 -7.50
C THR A 71 10.69 -17.17 -8.50
N LEU A 72 10.21 -18.39 -8.73
CA LEU A 72 10.67 -19.21 -9.85
C LEU A 72 10.02 -18.62 -11.10
N GLU A 73 10.73 -17.73 -11.78
CA GLU A 73 10.29 -17.28 -13.10
C GLU A 73 10.46 -18.45 -14.07
N THR A 74 9.34 -18.98 -14.56
CA THR A 74 9.32 -19.93 -15.68
C THR A 74 9.59 -19.15 -16.97
N ASP A 75 10.29 -19.74 -17.94
CA ASP A 75 10.62 -19.19 -19.27
C ASP A 75 9.41 -18.81 -20.15
N PHE A 76 8.20 -18.87 -19.60
CA PHE A 76 6.94 -18.60 -20.28
C PHE A 76 6.54 -17.12 -20.12
N ILE A 77 7.09 -16.28 -20.99
CA ILE A 77 6.90 -14.82 -21.06
C ILE A 77 5.44 -14.32 -21.14
N PHE A 78 4.48 -15.20 -21.47
CA PHE A 78 3.05 -14.85 -21.55
C PHE A 78 2.26 -15.08 -20.25
N LYS A 79 2.87 -15.67 -19.21
CA LYS A 79 2.23 -15.74 -17.90
C LYS A 79 2.52 -14.44 -17.13
N PRO A 80 1.53 -13.86 -16.43
CA PRO A 80 1.85 -12.85 -15.42
C PRO A 80 2.87 -13.47 -14.47
N SER A 81 4.02 -12.81 -14.31
CA SER A 81 5.15 -13.39 -13.61
C SER A 81 4.73 -13.79 -12.20
N ALA A 82 5.15 -14.97 -11.73
CA ALA A 82 4.89 -15.41 -10.36
C ALA A 82 5.32 -14.35 -9.33
N SER A 83 6.32 -13.53 -9.68
CA SER A 83 6.77 -12.34 -8.95
C SER A 83 5.69 -11.30 -8.75
N ARG A 84 4.86 -11.00 -9.75
CA ARG A 84 3.77 -10.04 -9.62
C ARG A 84 2.72 -10.52 -8.63
N TYR A 85 2.28 -11.78 -8.73
CA TYR A 85 1.27 -12.33 -7.81
C TYR A 85 1.79 -12.43 -6.38
N ALA A 86 3.05 -12.84 -6.20
CA ALA A 86 3.67 -12.88 -4.88
C ALA A 86 3.73 -11.49 -4.23
N MET A 87 4.12 -10.47 -4.99
CA MET A 87 4.15 -9.09 -4.48
C MET A 87 2.77 -8.54 -4.14
N LEU A 88 1.75 -8.83 -4.97
CA LEU A 88 0.38 -8.41 -4.70
C LEU A 88 -0.16 -9.07 -3.44
N MET A 89 0.07 -10.37 -3.25
CA MET A 89 -0.30 -11.06 -2.02
C MET A 89 0.35 -10.42 -0.79
N VAL A 90 1.66 -10.11 -0.86
CA VAL A 90 2.35 -9.44 0.25
C VAL A 90 1.72 -8.08 0.54
N LEU A 91 1.40 -7.31 -0.49
CA LEU A 91 0.74 -6.01 -0.35
C LEU A 91 -0.66 -6.16 0.29
N ASP A 92 -1.45 -7.13 -0.14
CA ASP A 92 -2.79 -7.40 0.40
C ASP A 92 -2.74 -7.82 1.87
N VAL A 93 -1.80 -8.70 2.23
CA VAL A 93 -1.60 -9.13 3.63
C VAL A 93 -1.18 -7.95 4.49
N LEU A 94 -0.22 -7.13 4.05
CA LEU A 94 0.22 -5.94 4.79
C LEU A 94 -0.92 -4.93 4.96
N ALA A 95 -1.69 -4.66 3.90
CA ALA A 95 -2.83 -3.76 3.95
C ALA A 95 -3.90 -4.28 4.93
N THR A 96 -4.21 -5.57 4.87
CA THR A 96 -5.17 -6.22 5.76
C THR A 96 -4.73 -6.14 7.23
N GLN A 97 -3.45 -6.46 7.51
CA GLN A 97 -2.92 -6.39 8.86
C GLN A 97 -2.90 -4.95 9.39
N CYS A 98 -2.49 -3.97 8.58
CA CYS A 98 -2.59 -2.55 8.94
C CYS A 98 -4.04 -2.14 9.26
N ALA A 99 -5.02 -2.59 8.46
CA ALA A 99 -6.43 -2.29 8.69
C ALA A 99 -6.94 -2.90 10.01
N LEU A 100 -6.52 -4.12 10.34
CA LEU A 100 -6.85 -4.81 11.59
C LEU A 100 -6.20 -4.16 12.81
N LEU A 101 -4.95 -3.71 12.69
CA LEU A 101 -4.23 -3.02 13.78
C LEU A 101 -4.79 -1.61 14.05
N GLN A 102 -5.42 -0.98 13.06
CA GLN A 102 -6.06 0.34 13.17
C GLN A 102 -7.59 0.26 13.23
N GLN A 103 -8.15 -0.82 13.77
CA GLN A 103 -9.59 -1.12 13.71
C GLN A 103 -10.52 0.06 14.04
N ASP A 104 -10.19 0.89 15.03
CA ASP A 104 -11.03 2.02 15.45
C ASP A 104 -10.98 3.20 14.46
N GLN A 105 -9.80 3.56 13.95
CA GLN A 105 -9.66 4.57 12.89
C GLN A 105 -10.26 4.09 11.55
N SER A 106 -10.10 2.81 11.22
CA SER A 106 -10.68 2.21 10.02
C SER A 106 -12.21 2.23 10.06
N LYS A 107 -12.81 1.87 11.20
CA LYS A 107 -14.27 1.96 11.43
C LYS A 107 -14.76 3.40 11.32
N GLU A 108 -14.05 4.36 11.89
CA GLU A 108 -14.42 5.78 11.83
C GLU A 108 -14.35 6.34 10.39
N ARG A 109 -13.31 6.00 9.63
CA ARG A 109 -13.21 6.38 8.20
C ARG A 109 -14.36 5.78 7.38
N LEU A 110 -14.69 4.51 7.60
CA LEU A 110 -15.82 3.85 6.94
C LEU A 110 -17.17 4.45 7.35
N ARG A 111 -17.35 4.82 8.63
CA ARG A 111 -18.53 5.56 9.10
C ARG A 111 -18.68 6.90 8.39
N ARG A 112 -17.60 7.67 8.26
CA ARG A 112 -17.60 8.96 7.54
C ARG A 112 -17.93 8.78 6.06
N LEU A 113 -17.32 7.79 5.39
CA LEU A 113 -17.64 7.44 4.01
C LEU A 113 -19.13 7.08 3.85
N LYS A 114 -19.66 6.22 4.72
CA LYS A 114 -21.07 5.86 4.72
C LYS A 114 -21.98 7.06 4.93
N TYR A 115 -21.64 7.95 5.88
CA TYR A 115 -22.39 9.17 6.14
C TYR A 115 -22.48 10.08 4.90
N VAL A 116 -21.36 10.28 4.19
CA VAL A 116 -21.32 11.08 2.96
C VAL A 116 -22.11 10.41 1.82
N LEU A 117 -22.05 9.08 1.71
CA LEU A 117 -22.80 8.34 0.70
C LEU A 117 -24.31 8.36 0.98
N ASP A 118 -24.72 8.23 2.24
CA ASP A 118 -26.12 8.28 2.65
C ASP A 118 -26.68 9.71 2.46
N SER A 119 -25.89 10.76 2.72
CA SER A 119 -26.30 12.14 2.44
C SER A 119 -26.45 12.41 0.94
N HIS A 120 -25.53 11.93 0.09
CA HIS A 120 -25.67 12.02 -1.37
C HIS A 120 -26.84 11.20 -1.92
N ARG A 121 -27.18 10.05 -1.31
CA ARG A 121 -28.36 9.25 -1.68
C ARG A 121 -29.67 9.94 -1.27
N GLY A 122 -29.68 10.66 -0.16
CA GLY A 122 -30.79 11.52 0.24
C GLY A 122 -31.01 12.70 -0.71
N GLU A 123 -29.92 13.27 -1.25
CA GLU A 123 -29.97 14.38 -2.21
C GLU A 123 -30.30 13.95 -3.66
N THR A 124 -29.92 12.73 -4.06
CA THR A 124 -30.19 12.17 -5.40
C THR A 124 -31.57 11.52 -5.54
N SER A 125 -32.42 11.58 -4.51
CA SER A 125 -33.87 11.36 -4.62
C SER A 125 -34.66 12.66 -4.38
N PRO A 126 -34.59 13.66 -5.27
CA PRO A 126 -35.56 14.75 -5.28
C PRO A 126 -36.86 14.19 -5.90
N GLY A 127 -37.62 13.41 -5.13
CA GLY A 127 -38.85 12.83 -5.67
C GLY A 127 -39.70 11.89 -4.81
N LEU A 128 -39.32 11.55 -3.57
CA LEU A 128 -40.25 10.82 -2.69
C LEU A 128 -40.35 11.53 -1.34
N GLY A 129 -41.53 12.12 -1.11
CA GLY A 129 -41.86 12.89 0.09
C GLY A 129 -41.82 12.05 1.37
N PRO A 130 -42.07 12.70 2.53
CA PRO A 130 -41.88 12.11 3.85
C PRO A 130 -43.03 11.17 4.20
N ASP A 131 -43.16 10.04 3.51
CA ASP A 131 -44.04 8.96 3.96
C ASP A 131 -43.65 7.59 3.39
N SER A 132 -42.90 6.82 4.16
CA SER A 132 -42.82 5.35 4.05
C SER A 132 -42.06 4.79 5.25
N ARG A 133 -42.57 5.08 6.46
CA ARG A 133 -42.32 4.20 7.60
C ARG A 133 -43.24 3.00 7.43
N GLN A 134 -42.76 1.94 6.79
CA GLN A 134 -43.45 0.66 6.80
C GLN A 134 -43.03 -0.13 8.06
N PRO A 135 -43.97 -0.48 8.96
CA PRO A 135 -43.66 -1.26 10.15
C PRO A 135 -43.40 -2.72 9.75
N LEU A 136 -42.34 -3.33 10.29
CA LEU A 136 -42.17 -4.79 10.25
C LEU A 136 -42.97 -5.42 11.41
N GLY A 137 -43.92 -6.27 11.05
CA GLY A 137 -44.70 -7.22 11.86
C GLY A 137 -45.75 -7.84 10.92
N ASP A 138 -45.98 -9.14 10.81
CA ASP A 138 -45.64 -10.30 11.66
C ASP A 138 -44.80 -11.37 10.92
#